data_AF-A0A2V6DQU4-F1
#
_entry.id   AF-A0A2V6DQU4-F1
#
_cell.length_a   1.000
_cell.length_b   1.000
_cell.length_c   1.000
_cell.angle_alpha   90.00
_cell.angle_beta   90.00
_cell.angle_gamma   90.00
#
_symmetry.space_group_name_H-M   'P 1'
#
loop_
_entity.id
_entity.type
_entity.pdbx_description
1 polymer ?
#
loop_
_entity_poly.entity_id
_entity_poly.type
_entity_poly.pdbx_seq_one_letter_code
_entity_poly.pdbx_strand_id
1 'polypeptide(L)'
;MTGEATKAQDIFQDTVREAAFLAANGEAPPDRYWFFREARWRCLDVVAHGVQPEEGTNQACEISPHAPEQIEQLEPEQLAIWISAAPEPQRSILALYYLDEFTYREIMLMLGLKLHELSRAIASGRCEFQAWLNATVPVAAPE
;
A
#
# COMPACT_ATOMS: atom_id res chain seq x y z
N MET A 1 -10.91 -10.24 12.37
CA MET A 1 -12.25 -10.87 12.52
C MET A 1 -13.21 -10.03 11.70
N THR A 2 -14.11 -10.64 10.93
CA THR A 2 -14.85 -10.07 9.78
C THR A 2 -15.60 -8.74 9.99
N GLY A 3 -15.71 -8.23 11.22
CA GLY A 3 -16.40 -6.96 11.53
C GLY A 3 -17.93 -7.02 11.42
N GLU A 4 -18.46 -8.07 10.80
CA GLU A 4 -19.88 -8.29 10.54
C GLU A 4 -20.38 -9.57 11.22
N ALA A 5 -21.42 -9.44 12.06
CA ALA A 5 -21.97 -10.53 12.85
C ALA A 5 -22.55 -11.66 11.99
N THR A 6 -23.24 -11.35 10.90
CA THR A 6 -23.84 -12.34 10.00
C THR A 6 -22.75 -13.19 9.33
N LYS A 7 -21.71 -12.56 8.76
CA LYS A 7 -20.58 -13.28 8.16
C LYS A 7 -19.84 -14.16 9.18
N ALA A 8 -19.71 -13.68 10.43
CA ALA A 8 -19.11 -14.48 11.49
C ALA A 8 -19.95 -15.72 11.83
N GLN A 9 -21.29 -15.59 11.81
CA GLN A 9 -22.21 -16.69 12.03
C GLN A 9 -22.13 -17.75 10.92
N ASP A 10 -22.02 -17.34 9.67
CA ASP A 10 -21.88 -18.25 8.52
C ASP A 10 -20.56 -19.05 8.61
N ILE A 11 -19.44 -18.35 8.86
CA ILE A 11 -18.12 -18.98 9.02
C ILE A 11 -18.12 -19.97 10.18
N PHE A 12 -18.79 -19.63 11.29
CA PHE A 12 -18.95 -20.54 12.42
C PHE A 12 -19.71 -21.80 12.00
N GLN A 13 -20.85 -21.66 11.32
CA GLN A 13 -21.66 -22.79 10.87
C GLN A 13 -20.90 -23.71 9.91
N ASP A 14 -20.17 -23.14 8.95
CA ASP A 14 -19.38 -23.93 8.00
C ASP A 14 -18.22 -24.65 8.70
N THR A 15 -17.58 -24.02 9.68
CA THR A 15 -16.49 -24.65 10.46
C THR A 15 -17.01 -25.80 11.32
N VAL A 16 -18.20 -25.67 11.94
CA VAL A 16 -18.83 -26.77 12.68
C VAL A 16 -19.26 -27.90 11.74
N ARG A 17 -19.80 -27.56 10.56
CA ARG A 17 -20.20 -28.55 9.55
C ARG A 17 -19.01 -29.37 9.08
N GLU A 18 -17.89 -28.72 8.81
CA GLU A 18 -16.64 -29.40 8.44
C GLU A 18 -16.16 -30.32 9.56
N ALA A 19 -16.16 -29.85 10.82
CA ALA A 19 -15.78 -30.67 11.96
C ALA A 19 -16.65 -31.93 12.09
N ALA A 20 -17.96 -31.80 11.88
CA ALA A 20 -18.90 -32.92 11.93
C ALA A 20 -18.68 -33.91 10.80
N PHE A 21 -18.39 -33.43 9.59
CA PHE A 21 -18.07 -34.28 8.43
C PHE A 21 -16.78 -35.07 8.65
N LEU A 22 -15.72 -34.40 9.10
CA LEU A 22 -14.44 -35.02 9.42
C LEU A 22 -14.59 -36.08 10.52
N ALA A 23 -15.32 -35.77 11.59
CA ALA A 23 -15.62 -36.73 12.65
C ALA A 23 -16.40 -37.96 12.15
N ALA A 24 -17.36 -37.78 11.25
CA ALA A 24 -18.13 -38.87 10.66
C ALA A 24 -17.27 -39.81 9.80
N ASN A 25 -16.17 -39.31 9.22
CA ASN A 25 -15.23 -40.10 8.43
C ASN A 25 -14.06 -40.67 9.26
N GLY A 26 -14.09 -40.52 10.59
CA GLY A 26 -13.03 -41.02 11.47
C GLY A 26 -11.80 -40.11 11.57
N GLU A 27 -11.85 -38.92 10.98
CA GLU A 27 -10.78 -37.92 10.97
C GLU A 27 -11.09 -36.77 11.92
N ALA A 28 -11.42 -37.06 13.17
CA ALA A 28 -11.78 -36.02 14.13
C ALA A 28 -10.67 -34.94 14.23
N PRO A 29 -11.04 -33.65 14.42
CA PRO A 29 -10.07 -32.56 14.52
C PRO A 29 -8.93 -32.88 15.50
N PRO A 30 -7.67 -32.59 15.11
CA PRO A 30 -6.48 -33.08 15.83
C PRO A 30 -6.32 -32.47 17.23
N ASP A 31 -6.90 -31.29 17.46
CA ASP A 31 -6.85 -30.59 18.73
C ASP A 31 -8.03 -29.61 18.89
N ARG A 32 -8.24 -29.12 20.11
CA ARG A 32 -9.29 -28.13 20.44
C ARG A 32 -9.10 -26.76 19.76
N TYR A 33 -7.90 -26.47 19.27
CA TYR A 33 -7.55 -25.20 18.62
C TYR A 33 -7.79 -25.21 17.10
N TRP A 34 -7.94 -26.39 16.51
CA TRP A 34 -8.23 -26.58 15.08
C TRP A 34 -9.39 -25.70 14.63
N PHE A 35 -10.47 -25.67 15.41
CA PHE A 35 -11.65 -24.85 15.12
C PHE A 35 -11.29 -23.37 14.93
N PHE A 36 -10.47 -22.81 15.82
CA PHE A 36 -10.08 -21.40 15.75
C PHE A 36 -9.13 -21.13 14.59
N ARG A 37 -8.24 -22.07 14.25
CA ARG A 37 -7.34 -21.94 13.08
C ARG A 37 -8.15 -21.94 11.79
N GLU A 38 -9.08 -22.88 11.64
CA GLU A 38 -9.92 -22.99 10.45
C GLU A 38 -10.90 -21.82 10.31
N ALA A 39 -11.58 -21.43 11.38
CA ALA A 39 -12.43 -20.24 11.36
C ALA A 39 -11.64 -18.98 11.00
N ARG A 40 -10.39 -18.84 11.49
CA ARG A 40 -9.50 -17.73 11.12
C ARG A 40 -9.15 -17.75 9.64
N TRP A 41 -8.78 -18.91 9.08
CA TRP A 41 -8.47 -19.03 7.66
C TRP A 41 -9.68 -18.66 6.79
N ARG A 42 -10.87 -19.18 7.11
CA ARG A 42 -12.11 -18.81 6.42
C ARG A 42 -12.43 -17.31 6.54
N CYS A 43 -12.20 -16.70 7.70
CA CYS A 43 -12.34 -15.25 7.86
C CYS A 43 -11.40 -14.46 6.94
N LEU A 44 -10.14 -14.90 6.81
CA LEU A 44 -9.17 -14.25 5.93
C LEU A 44 -9.55 -14.41 4.46
N ASP A 45 -10.04 -15.58 4.08
CA ASP A 45 -10.49 -15.86 2.72
C ASP A 45 -11.69 -14.98 2.32
N VAL A 46 -12.71 -14.89 3.18
CA VAL A 46 -13.87 -14.00 2.96
C VAL A 46 -13.45 -12.53 2.90
N VAL A 47 -12.50 -12.10 3.72
CA VAL A 47 -11.96 -10.73 3.66
C VAL A 47 -11.18 -10.51 2.37
N ALA A 48 -10.35 -11.46 1.93
CA ALA A 48 -9.59 -11.35 0.69
C ALA A 48 -10.50 -11.21 -0.54
N HIS A 49 -11.64 -11.93 -0.57
CA HIS A 49 -12.63 -11.82 -1.65
C HIS A 49 -13.52 -10.57 -1.55
N GLY A 50 -13.68 -10.00 -0.35
CA GLY A 50 -14.48 -8.79 -0.10
C GLY A 50 -13.70 -7.48 -0.15
N VAL A 51 -12.36 -7.54 -0.08
CA VAL A 51 -11.49 -6.39 -0.27
C VAL A 51 -11.33 -6.19 -1.78
N GLN A 52 -12.24 -5.43 -2.36
CA GLN A 52 -11.86 -4.70 -3.57
C GLN A 52 -10.68 -3.79 -3.16
N PRO A 53 -9.60 -3.72 -3.96
CA PRO A 53 -8.66 -2.61 -3.78
C PRO A 53 -9.52 -1.35 -3.79
N GLU A 54 -9.46 -0.55 -2.72
CA GLU A 54 -10.09 0.77 -2.80
C GLU A 54 -9.50 1.42 -4.06
N GLU A 55 -10.37 1.89 -4.95
CA GLU A 55 -9.95 2.80 -6.01
C GLU A 55 -9.29 3.96 -5.30
N GLY A 56 -7.97 3.92 -5.22
CA GLY A 56 -7.22 4.98 -4.59
C GLY A 56 -7.61 6.25 -5.32
N THR A 57 -8.17 7.23 -4.61
CA THR A 57 -8.43 8.59 -5.14
C THR A 57 -7.17 9.29 -5.65
N ASN A 58 -6.02 8.65 -5.56
CA ASN A 58 -4.81 9.09 -6.21
C ASN A 58 -5.01 8.91 -7.72
N GLN A 59 -5.11 10.03 -8.44
CA GLN A 59 -4.92 10.00 -9.88
C GLN A 59 -3.62 9.23 -10.15
N ALA A 60 -3.74 8.07 -10.78
CA ALA A 60 -2.60 7.36 -11.32
C ALA A 60 -2.02 8.25 -12.42
N CYS A 61 -1.08 9.11 -12.06
CA CYS A 61 -0.29 9.81 -13.05
C CYS A 61 0.81 8.85 -13.49
N GLU A 62 0.82 8.56 -14.78
CA GLU A 62 1.88 7.78 -15.40
C GLU A 62 3.16 8.61 -15.37
N ILE A 63 4.19 8.04 -14.73
CA ILE A 63 5.54 8.59 -14.78
C ILE A 63 6.08 8.30 -16.18
N SER A 64 6.63 9.32 -16.83
CA SER A 64 7.13 9.19 -18.20
C SER A 64 8.29 8.19 -18.22
N PRO A 65 8.37 7.29 -19.22
CA PRO A 65 9.56 6.45 -19.38
C PRO A 65 10.83 7.26 -19.68
N HIS A 66 10.70 8.50 -20.15
CA HIS A 66 11.80 9.44 -20.40
C HIS A 66 12.23 10.25 -19.16
N ALA A 67 11.58 10.04 -18.01
CA ALA A 67 11.93 10.76 -16.79
C ALA A 67 13.43 10.65 -16.41
N PRO A 68 14.10 9.48 -16.54
CA PRO A 68 15.53 9.39 -16.26
C PRO A 68 16.38 10.34 -17.13
N GLU A 69 16.09 10.43 -18.42
CA GLU A 69 16.80 11.31 -19.37
C GLU A 69 16.59 12.79 -19.05
N GLN A 70 15.41 13.16 -18.54
CA GLN A 70 15.12 14.52 -18.08
C GLN A 70 15.85 14.83 -16.76
N ILE A 71 15.92 13.85 -15.84
CA ILE A 71 16.58 14.00 -14.54
C ILE A 71 18.10 14.14 -14.70
N GLU A 72 18.71 13.43 -15.65
CA GLU A 72 20.16 13.55 -15.95
C GLU A 72 20.57 14.97 -16.37
N GLN A 73 19.62 15.79 -16.85
CA GLN A 73 19.86 17.17 -17.25
C GLN A 73 19.71 18.17 -16.09
N LEU A 74 19.29 17.71 -14.91
CA LEU A 74 19.09 18.57 -13.75
C LEU A 74 20.35 18.69 -12.91
N GLU A 75 20.57 19.90 -12.41
CA GLU A 75 21.53 20.12 -11.34
C GLU A 75 20.93 19.71 -9.98
N PRO A 76 21.72 19.15 -9.05
CA PRO A 76 21.25 18.73 -7.73
C PRO A 76 20.53 19.84 -6.95
N GLU A 77 20.93 21.09 -7.13
CA GLU A 77 20.30 22.25 -6.49
C GLU A 77 18.85 22.45 -6.94
N GLN A 78 18.52 22.13 -8.20
CA GLN A 78 17.16 22.25 -8.72
C GLN A 78 16.23 21.24 -8.03
N LEU A 79 16.72 20.01 -7.80
CA LEU A 79 15.99 19.00 -7.04
C LEU A 79 15.80 19.43 -5.58
N ALA A 80 16.85 19.98 -4.94
CA ALA A 80 16.78 20.46 -3.57
C ALA A 80 15.76 21.61 -3.41
N ILE A 81 15.71 22.55 -4.37
CA ILE A 81 14.73 23.63 -4.42
C ILE A 81 13.32 23.06 -4.56
N TRP A 82 13.12 22.09 -5.46
CA TRP A 82 11.82 21.46 -5.67
C TRP A 82 11.32 20.75 -4.40
N ILE A 83 12.15 19.93 -3.76
CA ILE A 83 11.80 19.25 -2.50
C ILE A 83 11.49 20.29 -1.41
N SER A 84 12.28 21.36 -1.31
CA SER A 84 12.10 22.40 -0.29
C SER A 84 10.79 23.17 -0.43
N ALA A 85 10.25 23.26 -1.65
CA ALA A 85 8.99 23.92 -1.97
C ALA A 85 7.75 23.05 -1.69
N ALA A 86 7.91 21.73 -1.48
CA ALA A 86 6.79 20.86 -1.16
C ALA A 86 6.17 21.19 0.22
N PRO A 87 4.85 20.98 0.41
CA PRO A 87 4.19 21.18 1.70
C PRO A 87 4.56 20.11 2.74
N GLU A 88 4.39 20.39 4.03
CA GLU A 88 4.46 19.35 5.06
C GLU A 88 3.16 18.53 5.12
N PRO A 89 3.22 17.21 5.41
CA PRO A 89 4.40 16.42 5.75
C PRO A 89 5.18 15.87 4.53
N GLN A 90 4.72 16.15 3.30
CA GLN A 90 5.26 15.57 2.05
C GLN A 90 6.75 15.92 1.85
N ARG A 91 7.17 17.15 2.15
CA ARG A 91 8.58 17.56 2.08
C ARG A 91 9.48 16.69 2.94
N SER A 92 9.14 16.54 4.22
CA SER A 92 9.91 15.71 5.16
C SER A 92 9.93 14.25 4.72
N ILE A 93 8.80 13.75 4.21
CA ILE A 93 8.69 12.40 3.65
C ILE A 93 9.64 12.22 2.46
N LEU A 94 9.59 13.10 1.46
CA LEU A 94 10.40 12.99 0.25
C LEU A 94 11.89 13.10 0.57
N ALA A 95 12.29 14.03 1.45
CA ALA A 95 13.67 14.18 1.88
C ALA A 95 14.18 12.91 2.58
N LEU A 96 13.47 12.41 3.59
CA LEU A 96 13.90 11.23 4.34
C LEU A 96 13.88 9.95 3.49
N TYR A 97 12.89 9.82 2.60
CA TYR A 97 12.76 8.65 1.74
C TYR A 97 13.88 8.57 0.70
N TYR A 98 14.20 9.68 0.04
CA TYR A 98 15.22 9.70 -1.01
C TYR A 98 16.65 9.92 -0.50
N LEU A 99 16.84 10.26 0.78
CA LEU A 99 18.13 10.11 1.44
C LEU A 99 18.57 8.64 1.52
N ASP A 100 17.63 7.70 1.48
CA ASP A 100 17.87 6.24 1.57
C ASP A 100 18.56 5.76 2.87
N GLU A 101 18.55 6.61 3.91
CA GLU A 101 19.14 6.31 5.23
C GLU A 101 18.13 5.77 6.25
N PHE A 102 16.84 5.72 5.89
CA PHE A 102 15.75 5.35 6.81
C PHE A 102 14.80 4.34 6.20
N THR A 103 14.41 3.35 6.99
CA THR A 103 13.34 2.42 6.63
C THR A 103 11.97 3.12 6.65
N TYR A 104 11.01 2.60 5.89
CA TYR A 104 9.62 3.08 5.92
C TYR A 104 9.06 3.18 7.34
N ARG A 105 9.40 2.23 8.20
CA ARG A 105 8.94 2.19 9.60
C ARG A 105 9.52 3.34 10.41
N GLU A 106 10.80 3.66 10.22
CA GLU A 106 11.45 4.77 10.91
C GLU A 106 10.89 6.11 10.46
N ILE A 107 10.69 6.30 9.15
CA ILE A 107 10.07 7.51 8.61
C ILE A 107 8.66 7.70 9.18
N MET A 108 7.84 6.65 9.19
CA MET A 108 6.49 6.68 9.77
C MET A 108 6.52 7.05 11.26
N LEU A 109 7.44 6.49 12.02
CA LEU A 109 7.58 6.77 13.45
C LEU A 109 8.05 8.20 13.72
N MET A 110 9.05 8.68 12.98
CA MET A 110 9.59 10.03 13.13
C MET A 110 8.55 11.11 12.79
N LEU A 111 7.72 10.87 11.77
CA LEU A 111 6.73 11.84 11.29
C LEU A 111 5.31 11.60 11.84
N GLY A 112 5.09 10.55 12.63
CA GLY A 112 3.78 10.23 13.19
C GLY A 112 2.73 9.81 12.14
N LEU A 113 3.17 9.18 11.04
CA LEU A 113 2.33 8.86 9.88
C LEU A 113 1.88 7.39 9.87
N LYS A 114 0.74 7.15 9.23
CA LYS A 114 0.28 5.82 8.82
C LYS A 114 0.83 5.46 7.45
N LEU A 115 0.89 4.16 7.15
CA LEU A 115 1.46 3.66 5.89
C LEU A 115 0.79 4.26 4.64
N HIS A 116 -0.54 4.42 4.68
CA HIS A 116 -1.29 4.99 3.56
C HIS A 116 -1.01 6.48 3.33
N GLU A 117 -0.64 7.22 4.37
CA GLU A 117 -0.26 8.64 4.27
C GLU A 117 1.12 8.77 3.64
N LEU A 118 2.06 7.92 4.08
CA LEU A 118 3.40 7.84 3.51
C LEU A 118 3.35 7.45 2.02
N SER A 119 2.64 6.38 1.68
CA SER A 119 2.56 5.90 0.29
C SER A 119 1.90 6.93 -0.63
N ARG A 120 0.84 7.60 -0.17
CA ARG A 120 0.17 8.68 -0.90
C ARG A 120 1.08 9.88 -1.12
N ALA A 121 1.83 10.29 -0.11
CA ALA A 121 2.74 11.43 -0.21
C ALA A 121 3.88 11.18 -1.21
N ILE A 122 4.47 9.96 -1.20
CA ILE A 122 5.50 9.58 -2.16
C ILE A 122 4.92 9.50 -3.58
N ALA A 123 3.76 8.88 -3.75
CA ALA A 123 3.12 8.76 -5.06
C ALA A 123 2.78 10.13 -5.66
N SER A 124 2.09 11.00 -4.91
CA SER A 124 1.79 12.37 -5.34
C SER A 124 3.05 13.18 -5.64
N GLY A 125 4.07 13.09 -4.78
CA GLY A 125 5.32 13.81 -4.98
C GLY A 125 6.02 13.43 -6.29
N ARG A 126 6.02 12.13 -6.66
CA ARG A 126 6.56 11.69 -7.96
C ARG A 126 5.76 12.24 -9.14
N CYS A 127 4.45 12.30 -9.02
CA CYS A 127 3.57 12.83 -10.07
C CYS A 127 3.78 14.34 -10.25
N GLU A 128 3.84 15.07 -9.15
CA GLU A 128 4.13 16.51 -9.13
C GLU A 128 5.52 16.80 -9.68
N PHE A 129 6.52 15.96 -9.34
CA PHE A 129 7.86 16.07 -9.88
C PHE A 129 7.88 15.82 -11.39
N GLN A 130 7.18 14.81 -11.89
CA GLN A 130 7.06 14.57 -13.34
C GLN A 130 6.40 15.75 -14.07
N ALA A 131 5.35 16.33 -13.50
CA ALA A 131 4.71 17.51 -14.08
C ALA A 131 5.68 18.70 -14.14
N TRP A 132 6.49 18.89 -13.10
CA TRP A 132 7.54 19.90 -13.06
C TRP A 132 8.68 19.61 -14.06
N LEU A 133 9.12 18.36 -14.19
CA LEU A 133 10.09 17.92 -15.20
C LEU A 133 9.60 18.27 -16.61
N ASN A 134 8.36 17.93 -16.93
CA ASN A 134 7.77 18.21 -18.24
C ASN A 134 7.72 19.71 -18.56
N ALA A 135 7.56 20.56 -17.55
CA ALA A 135 7.57 22.01 -17.71
C ALA A 135 8.98 22.61 -17.82
N THR A 136 9.97 22.00 -17.15
CA THR A 136 11.32 22.56 -17.00
C THR A 136 12.30 22.01 -18.03
N VAL A 137 12.17 20.74 -18.37
CA VAL A 137 13.00 20.00 -19.33
C VAL A 137 12.06 19.23 -20.27
N PRO A 138 11.47 19.90 -21.28
CA PRO A 138 10.53 19.25 -22.18
C PRO A 138 11.23 18.13 -22.98
N VAL A 139 10.57 16.97 -23.08
CA VAL A 139 11.01 15.88 -23.96
C VAL A 139 10.93 16.38 -25.40
N ALA A 140 12.00 16.22 -26.17
CA ALA A 140 11.97 16.53 -27.61
C ALA A 140 10.85 15.71 -28.27
N ALA A 141 9.96 16.36 -29.02
CA ALA A 141 8.86 15.68 -29.68
C ALA A 141 9.42 14.56 -30.60
N PRO A 142 8.84 13.35 -30.60
CA PRO A 142 9.26 12.33 -31.54
C PRO A 142 8.92 12.81 -32.96
N GLU A 143 9.93 12.82 -33.84
CA GLU A 143 9.77 13.04 -35.29
C GLU A 143 9.02 11.88 -35.96
#